data_AF-A0AAD7VWQ3-F1
#
_entry.id   AF-A0AAD7VWQ3-F1
#
_cell.length_a   1.000
_cell.length_b   1.000
_cell.length_c   1.000
_cell.angle_alpha   90.00
_cell.angle_beta   90.00
_cell.angle_gamma   90.00
#
_symmetry.space_group_name_H-M   'P 1'
#
loop_
_entity.id
_entity.type
_entity.pdbx_description
1 polymer ?
#
loop_
_entity_poly.entity_id
_entity_poly.type
_entity_poly.pdbx_seq_one_letter_code
_entity_poly.pdbx_strand_id
1 'polypeptide(L)'
;MVEEQRKRSSPDREVRPFLCDVCPRGMQKAVKSCLGCVASYCEAHLQPHYDSPALQRHKLIEVTRRLQETICSLHKEPLKVYCRTDQRCICLLCVMDEHRHHDTISAMAEQAEIQKSLDTAQIESWKSIQKREKLLHDVRQAVESLTHTAQAAVEDNKTIFASLIYFIETRCIAVKELIQDQEKDAVGQAKGLQEKLEWEIAELRRRDAELEKLSHTEDHIHFLQCWKLLCAPPGLCDATCVTLIPRLSFGSVSRATSELKDQLEIVCQREFVKISETVSRVNEVAVLQSQKRKAGAEPIPRECLHLSLPTPSIEHCPVLMLSSQSTDA
;
A
#
# COMPACT_ATOMS: atom_id res chain seq x y z
N MET A 1 -31.42 10.87 6.77
CA MET A 1 -31.23 12.27 7.24
C MET A 1 -29.80 12.64 6.85
N VAL A 2 -29.60 12.92 5.55
CA VAL A 2 -29.36 14.26 4.98
C VAL A 2 -28.04 14.83 5.47
N GLU A 3 -26.98 14.58 4.70
CA GLU A 3 -25.73 15.32 4.79
C GLU A 3 -25.51 15.99 3.43
N GLU A 4 -25.48 17.31 3.50
CA GLU A 4 -25.80 18.25 2.44
C GLU A 4 -24.55 18.50 1.58
N GLN A 5 -24.47 17.86 0.42
CA GLN A 5 -23.41 18.13 -0.55
C GLN A 5 -23.62 19.50 -1.20
N ARG A 6 -22.95 20.46 -0.59
CA ARG A 6 -22.61 21.82 -1.05
C ARG A 6 -22.27 21.81 -2.56
N LYS A 7 -23.20 22.30 -3.38
CA LYS A 7 -22.96 22.70 -4.77
C LYS A 7 -21.80 23.69 -4.80
N ARG A 8 -20.64 23.28 -5.35
CA ARG A 8 -19.63 24.24 -5.83
C ARG A 8 -20.19 24.89 -7.10
N SER A 9 -20.81 26.05 -6.95
CA SER A 9 -20.99 26.99 -8.04
C SER A 9 -19.60 27.46 -8.50
N SER A 10 -19.24 27.13 -9.74
CA SER A 10 -18.09 27.77 -10.40
C SER A 10 -18.29 29.29 -10.40
N PRO A 11 -17.22 30.10 -10.25
CA PRO A 11 -17.33 31.55 -10.39
C PRO A 11 -17.73 31.84 -11.83
N ASP A 12 -18.86 32.52 -11.99
CA ASP A 12 -19.31 33.10 -13.25
C ASP A 12 -18.17 33.97 -13.79
N ARG A 13 -17.50 33.51 -14.87
CA ARG A 13 -16.60 34.38 -15.63
C ARG A 13 -17.51 35.45 -16.21
N GLU A 14 -17.48 36.67 -15.66
CA GLU A 14 -18.15 37.83 -16.25
C GLU A 14 -17.79 37.92 -17.74
N VAL A 15 -18.71 37.47 -18.59
CA VAL A 15 -18.60 37.58 -20.03
C VAL A 15 -18.82 39.05 -20.33
N ARG A 16 -17.74 39.76 -20.71
CA ARG A 16 -17.82 41.16 -21.18
C ARG A 16 -19.02 41.28 -22.14
N PRO A 17 -20.00 42.16 -21.85
CA PRO A 17 -21.23 42.22 -22.62
C PRO A 17 -20.90 42.64 -24.06
N PHE A 18 -21.44 41.88 -25.02
CA PHE A 18 -21.37 42.23 -26.43
C PHE A 18 -22.11 43.55 -26.67
N LEU A 19 -21.50 44.46 -27.44
CA LEU A 19 -22.05 45.80 -27.66
C LEU A 19 -22.71 45.89 -29.04
N CYS A 20 -23.66 46.80 -29.18
CA CYS A 20 -24.28 47.09 -30.47
C CYS A 20 -23.34 47.89 -31.38
N ASP A 21 -23.15 47.42 -32.61
CA ASP A 21 -22.26 48.02 -33.61
C ASP A 21 -22.79 49.33 -34.20
N VAL A 22 -24.10 49.58 -34.07
CA VAL A 22 -24.77 50.77 -34.62
C VAL A 22 -24.85 51.90 -33.59
N CYS A 23 -24.75 51.58 -32.29
CA CYS A 23 -24.80 52.60 -31.25
C CYS A 23 -23.56 53.51 -31.32
N PRO A 24 -23.71 54.85 -31.29
CA PRO A 24 -22.59 55.80 -31.46
C PRO A 24 -21.38 55.63 -30.52
N ARG A 25 -21.52 54.88 -29.42
CA ARG A 25 -20.42 54.49 -28.52
C ARG A 25 -20.58 53.06 -27.95
N GLY A 26 -21.29 52.17 -28.66
CA GLY A 26 -21.55 50.81 -28.16
C GLY A 26 -22.26 50.77 -26.80
N MET A 27 -22.99 51.81 -26.41
CA MET A 27 -23.53 51.96 -25.04
C MET A 27 -24.63 50.95 -24.70
N GLN A 28 -25.14 50.23 -25.69
CA GLN A 28 -26.21 49.25 -25.52
C GLN A 28 -25.67 47.85 -25.78
N LYS A 29 -26.09 46.91 -24.94
CA LYS A 29 -25.77 45.49 -25.12
C LYS A 29 -26.46 44.97 -26.38
N ALA A 30 -25.71 44.27 -27.23
CA ALA A 30 -26.29 43.55 -28.34
C ALA A 30 -27.06 42.34 -27.84
N VAL A 31 -28.21 42.11 -28.46
CA VAL A 31 -29.13 41.00 -28.16
C VAL A 31 -29.13 39.95 -29.28
N LYS A 32 -28.93 40.35 -30.54
CA LYS A 32 -28.78 39.44 -31.68
C LYS A 32 -27.77 39.95 -32.69
N SER A 33 -27.21 39.04 -33.46
CA SER A 33 -26.38 39.35 -34.64
C SER A 33 -27.15 39.04 -35.93
N CYS A 34 -27.03 39.90 -36.92
CA CYS A 34 -27.61 39.68 -38.24
C CYS A 34 -26.54 39.16 -39.20
N LEU A 35 -26.75 37.98 -39.79
CA LEU A 35 -25.82 37.41 -40.78
C LEU A 35 -25.81 38.19 -42.10
N GLY A 36 -26.94 38.82 -42.47
CA GLY A 36 -27.02 39.64 -43.69
C GLY A 36 -26.32 40.99 -43.58
N CYS A 37 -26.33 41.63 -42.40
CA CYS A 37 -25.66 42.92 -42.17
C CYS A 37 -24.26 42.78 -41.58
N VAL A 38 -23.89 41.59 -41.12
CA VAL A 38 -22.62 41.29 -40.43
C VAL A 38 -22.41 42.25 -39.24
N ALA A 39 -23.47 42.47 -38.46
CA ALA A 39 -23.46 43.37 -37.31
C ALA A 39 -24.30 42.83 -36.16
N SER A 40 -23.95 43.25 -34.95
CA SER A 40 -24.63 42.98 -33.69
C SER A 40 -25.48 44.17 -33.26
N TYR A 41 -26.72 43.91 -32.87
CA TYR A 41 -27.74 44.93 -32.64
C TYR A 41 -28.29 44.85 -31.21
N CYS A 42 -28.50 45.99 -30.57
CA CYS A 42 -29.37 46.10 -29.38
C CYS A 42 -30.84 46.04 -29.82
N GLU A 43 -31.77 45.86 -28.87
CA GLU A 43 -33.21 45.70 -29.16
C GLU A 43 -33.76 46.81 -30.07
N ALA A 44 -33.41 48.08 -29.78
CA ALA A 44 -33.87 49.23 -30.54
C ALA A 44 -33.40 49.21 -32.01
N HIS A 45 -32.16 48.81 -32.25
CA HIS A 45 -31.62 48.72 -33.61
C HIS A 45 -31.94 47.39 -34.31
N LEU A 46 -32.46 46.41 -33.57
CA LEU A 46 -32.99 45.17 -34.12
C LEU A 46 -34.41 45.35 -34.66
N GLN A 47 -35.17 46.29 -34.09
CA GLN A 47 -36.56 46.56 -34.45
C GLN A 47 -36.84 46.72 -35.97
N PRO A 48 -35.99 47.42 -36.75
CA PRO A 48 -36.16 47.49 -38.21
C PRO A 48 -36.09 46.13 -38.93
N HIS A 49 -35.40 45.13 -38.36
CA HIS A 49 -35.39 43.77 -38.91
C HIS A 49 -36.72 43.05 -38.75
N TYR A 50 -37.55 43.45 -37.79
CA TYR A 50 -38.89 42.90 -37.62
C TYR A 50 -39.93 43.71 -38.39
N ASP A 51 -39.77 45.03 -38.49
CA ASP A 51 -40.81 45.92 -39.01
C ASP A 51 -40.67 46.19 -40.52
N SER A 52 -39.46 46.06 -41.10
CA SER A 52 -39.22 46.32 -42.52
C SER A 52 -39.25 45.03 -43.35
N PRO A 53 -40.12 44.92 -44.37
CA PRO A 53 -40.15 43.77 -45.27
C PRO A 53 -38.79 43.48 -45.95
N ALA A 54 -37.97 44.52 -46.16
CA ALA A 54 -36.65 44.38 -46.77
C ALA A 54 -35.62 43.69 -45.85
N LEU A 55 -35.78 43.83 -44.53
CA LEU A 55 -34.84 43.34 -43.51
C LEU A 55 -35.34 42.09 -42.78
N GLN A 56 -36.64 41.80 -42.83
CA GLN A 56 -37.25 40.55 -42.32
C GLN A 56 -36.65 39.28 -42.94
N ARG A 57 -36.13 39.38 -44.17
CA ARG A 57 -35.45 38.25 -44.83
C ARG A 57 -34.05 37.96 -44.28
N HIS A 58 -33.51 38.83 -43.41
CA HIS A 58 -32.19 38.62 -42.84
C HIS A 58 -32.25 37.62 -41.67
N LYS A 59 -31.31 36.66 -41.65
CA LYS A 59 -31.22 35.67 -40.58
C LYS A 59 -30.55 36.28 -39.35
N LEU A 60 -31.31 36.41 -38.26
CA LEU A 60 -30.82 36.79 -36.94
C LEU A 60 -30.39 35.55 -36.15
N ILE A 61 -29.26 35.64 -35.47
CA ILE A 61 -28.70 34.57 -34.61
C ILE A 61 -28.33 35.14 -33.24
N GLU A 62 -28.10 34.24 -32.27
CA GLU A 62 -27.51 34.60 -30.98
C GLU A 62 -26.17 35.32 -31.17
N VAL A 63 -25.88 36.26 -30.27
CA VAL A 63 -24.68 37.07 -30.36
C VAL A 63 -23.44 36.18 -30.23
N THR A 64 -22.56 36.23 -31.23
CA THR A 64 -21.32 35.43 -31.26
C THR A 64 -20.11 36.33 -31.48
N ARG A 65 -18.98 36.04 -30.81
CA ARG A 65 -17.71 36.77 -30.97
C ARG A 65 -17.11 36.59 -32.37
N ARG A 66 -17.59 35.60 -33.12
CA ARG A 66 -16.99 35.10 -34.36
C ARG A 66 -17.89 35.38 -35.57
N LEU A 67 -18.70 36.44 -35.52
CA LEU A 67 -19.60 36.79 -36.64
C LEU A 67 -18.83 37.08 -37.94
N GLN A 68 -17.64 37.67 -37.85
CA GLN A 68 -16.78 37.86 -39.02
C GLN A 68 -16.19 36.55 -39.56
N GLU A 69 -16.02 35.53 -38.72
CA GLU A 69 -15.54 34.19 -39.13
C GLU A 69 -16.61 33.41 -39.91
N THR A 70 -17.87 33.86 -39.92
CA THR A 70 -18.96 33.25 -40.71
C THR A 70 -19.14 33.87 -42.09
N ILE A 71 -18.28 34.82 -42.47
CA ILE A 71 -18.30 35.52 -43.76
C ILE A 71 -17.04 35.20 -44.55
N CYS A 72 -17.18 34.97 -45.85
CA CYS A 72 -16.06 34.76 -46.75
C CYS A 72 -15.19 36.02 -46.84
N SER A 73 -13.89 35.85 -46.61
CA SER A 73 -12.91 36.94 -46.67
C SER A 73 -12.80 37.54 -48.08
N LEU A 74 -12.97 36.73 -49.13
CA LEU A 74 -12.85 37.14 -50.53
C LEU A 74 -14.13 37.78 -51.04
N HIS A 75 -15.25 37.06 -50.97
CA HIS A 75 -16.50 37.48 -51.60
C HIS A 75 -17.44 38.27 -50.69
N LYS A 76 -17.10 38.41 -49.40
CA LYS A 76 -17.93 39.10 -48.37
C LYS A 76 -19.33 38.52 -48.21
N GLU A 77 -19.52 37.27 -48.66
CA GLU A 77 -20.77 36.52 -48.56
C GLU A 77 -20.75 35.50 -47.41
N PRO A 78 -21.88 35.17 -46.79
CA PRO A 78 -21.93 34.16 -45.72
C PRO A 78 -21.43 32.79 -46.17
N LEU A 79 -20.67 32.14 -45.29
CA LEU A 79 -20.21 30.76 -45.48
C LEU A 79 -21.40 29.80 -45.33
N LYS A 80 -21.62 28.97 -46.36
CA LYS A 80 -22.79 28.07 -46.44
C LYS A 80 -22.42 26.65 -46.86
N VAL A 81 -21.21 26.45 -47.36
CA VAL A 81 -20.71 25.18 -47.91
C VAL A 81 -19.46 24.79 -47.13
N TYR A 82 -19.29 23.51 -46.86
CA TYR A 82 -18.06 22.94 -46.33
C TYR A 82 -17.32 22.22 -47.46
N CYS A 83 -16.05 22.57 -47.67
CA CYS A 83 -15.18 21.85 -48.57
C CYS A 83 -14.44 20.77 -47.77
N ARG A 84 -14.70 19.50 -48.07
CA ARG A 84 -14.05 18.36 -47.39
C ARG A 84 -12.59 18.22 -47.80
N THR A 85 -12.28 18.55 -49.06
CA THR A 85 -10.89 18.53 -49.57
C THR A 85 -9.99 19.48 -48.79
N ASP A 86 -10.44 20.70 -48.53
CA ASP A 86 -9.64 21.73 -47.83
C ASP A 86 -10.01 21.90 -46.35
N GLN A 87 -10.99 21.12 -45.87
CA GLN A 87 -11.51 21.12 -44.49
C GLN A 87 -11.87 22.51 -43.96
N ARG A 88 -12.60 23.30 -44.76
CA ARG A 88 -12.97 24.67 -44.40
C ARG A 88 -14.37 25.05 -44.91
N CYS A 89 -15.01 25.96 -44.18
CA CYS A 89 -16.26 26.58 -44.61
C CYS A 89 -15.98 27.65 -45.69
N ILE A 90 -16.73 27.62 -46.79
CA ILE A 90 -16.64 28.51 -47.96
C ILE A 90 -18.02 29.08 -48.32
N CYS A 91 -18.06 30.16 -49.12
CA CYS A 91 -19.32 30.69 -49.69
C CYS A 91 -19.62 30.04 -51.04
N LEU A 92 -20.81 30.30 -51.60
CA LEU A 92 -21.23 29.72 -52.89
C LEU A 92 -20.40 30.22 -54.08
N LEU A 93 -19.85 31.43 -54.02
CA LEU A 93 -18.99 31.96 -55.08
C LEU A 93 -17.64 31.23 -55.10
N CYS A 94 -17.05 30.93 -53.93
CA CYS A 94 -15.85 30.09 -53.83
C CYS A 94 -16.01 28.71 -54.49
N VAL A 95 -17.22 28.12 -54.43
CA VAL A 95 -17.51 26.83 -55.08
C VAL A 95 -17.43 26.94 -56.60
N MET A 96 -17.87 28.07 -57.17
CA MET A 96 -17.84 28.30 -58.61
C MET A 96 -16.44 28.68 -59.11
N ASP A 97 -15.64 29.31 -58.25
CA ASP A 97 -14.28 29.76 -58.54
C ASP A 97 -13.24 28.67 -58.19
N GLU A 98 -12.56 28.83 -57.05
CA GLU A 98 -11.38 28.03 -56.66
C GLU A 98 -11.70 26.58 -56.29
N HIS A 99 -12.93 26.27 -55.86
CA HIS A 99 -13.31 24.95 -55.33
C HIS A 99 -14.20 24.12 -56.28
N ARG A 100 -14.23 24.46 -57.58
CA ARG A 100 -15.14 23.84 -58.57
C ARG A 100 -15.02 22.32 -58.70
N HIS A 101 -13.85 21.77 -58.38
CA HIS A 101 -13.55 20.34 -58.49
C HIS A 101 -13.30 19.67 -57.14
N HIS A 102 -13.56 20.37 -56.03
CA HIS A 102 -13.37 19.82 -54.69
C HIS A 102 -14.63 19.10 -54.21
N ASP A 103 -14.45 18.17 -53.27
CA ASP A 103 -15.57 17.56 -52.57
C ASP A 103 -16.20 18.62 -51.66
N THR A 104 -17.44 18.99 -51.98
CA THR A 104 -18.17 20.06 -51.29
C THR A 104 -19.57 19.59 -50.93
N ILE A 105 -19.99 20.00 -49.74
CA ILE A 105 -21.29 19.65 -49.16
C ILE A 105 -21.84 20.88 -48.44
N SER A 106 -23.16 21.00 -48.30
CA SER A 106 -23.70 22.10 -47.49
C SER A 106 -23.18 22.02 -46.05
N ALA A 107 -22.86 23.16 -45.44
CA ALA A 107 -22.34 23.20 -44.08
C ALA A 107 -23.32 22.56 -43.07
N MET A 108 -24.63 22.69 -43.31
CA MET A 108 -25.66 22.06 -42.47
C MET A 108 -25.64 20.53 -42.58
N ALA A 109 -25.45 19.98 -43.79
CA ALA A 109 -25.40 18.54 -43.98
C ALA A 109 -24.10 17.93 -43.41
N GLU A 110 -22.96 18.58 -43.61
CA GLU A 110 -21.69 18.16 -42.97
C GLU A 110 -21.81 18.18 -41.45
N GLN A 111 -22.37 19.25 -40.88
CA GLN A 111 -22.59 19.34 -39.45
C GLN A 111 -23.46 18.18 -38.94
N ALA A 112 -24.49 17.78 -39.68
CA ALA A 112 -25.34 16.65 -39.30
C ALA A 112 -24.59 15.31 -39.36
N GLU A 113 -23.65 15.13 -40.30
CA GLU A 113 -22.79 13.93 -40.35
C GLU A 113 -21.78 13.91 -39.20
N ILE A 114 -21.06 15.01 -38.99
CA ILE A 114 -20.11 15.16 -37.88
C ILE A 114 -20.82 14.98 -36.53
N GLN A 115 -22.03 15.51 -36.38
CA GLN A 115 -22.81 15.36 -35.15
C GLN A 115 -23.11 13.88 -34.84
N LYS A 116 -23.46 13.07 -35.84
CA LYS A 116 -23.68 11.62 -35.65
C LYS A 116 -22.41 10.89 -35.22
N SER A 117 -21.27 11.24 -35.83
CA SER A 117 -19.97 10.71 -35.44
C SER A 117 -19.59 11.13 -34.02
N LEU A 118 -19.86 12.38 -33.64
CA LEU A 118 -19.63 12.90 -32.30
C LEU A 118 -20.47 12.16 -31.26
N ASP A 119 -21.76 11.96 -31.53
CA ASP A 119 -22.67 11.24 -30.64
C ASP A 119 -22.19 9.78 -30.44
N THR A 120 -21.72 9.15 -31.51
CA THR A 120 -21.16 7.78 -31.47
C THR A 120 -19.89 7.73 -30.64
N ALA A 121 -18.93 8.63 -30.89
CA ALA A 121 -17.69 8.74 -30.11
C ALA A 121 -17.95 9.06 -28.63
N GLN A 122 -18.98 9.87 -28.34
CA GLN A 122 -19.39 10.19 -26.98
C GLN A 122 -19.94 8.95 -26.25
N ILE A 123 -20.75 8.13 -26.92
CA ILE A 123 -21.25 6.85 -26.38
C ILE A 123 -20.09 5.89 -26.11
N GLU A 124 -19.13 5.76 -27.03
CA GLU A 124 -17.95 4.89 -26.85
C GLU A 124 -17.06 5.36 -25.71
N SER A 125 -16.82 6.67 -25.60
CA SER A 125 -16.09 7.26 -24.49
C SER A 125 -16.76 6.95 -23.16
N TRP A 126 -18.09 7.11 -23.08
CA TRP A 126 -18.85 6.80 -21.86
C TRP A 126 -18.76 5.32 -21.47
N LYS A 127 -18.91 4.40 -22.43
CA LYS A 127 -18.72 2.95 -22.20
C LYS A 127 -17.31 2.63 -21.69
N SER A 128 -16.30 3.27 -22.26
CA SER A 128 -14.90 3.11 -21.89
C SER A 128 -14.60 3.59 -20.47
N ILE A 129 -15.21 4.72 -20.06
CA ILE A 129 -15.16 5.25 -18.70
C ILE A 129 -15.78 4.24 -17.73
N GLN A 130 -17.01 3.79 -18.00
CA GLN A 130 -17.71 2.85 -17.12
C GLN A 130 -16.94 1.53 -16.94
N LYS A 131 -16.35 1.00 -18.02
CA LYS A 131 -15.51 -0.21 -17.97
C LYS A 131 -14.28 0.01 -17.09
N ARG A 132 -13.61 1.16 -17.20
CA ARG A 132 -12.43 1.51 -16.40
C ARG A 132 -12.79 1.76 -14.93
N GLU A 133 -13.91 2.39 -14.64
CA GLU A 133 -14.41 2.59 -13.27
C GLU A 133 -14.69 1.24 -12.58
N LYS A 134 -15.31 0.30 -13.30
CA LYS A 134 -15.51 -1.07 -12.80
C LYS A 134 -14.17 -1.76 -12.52
N LEU A 135 -13.23 -1.71 -13.47
CA LEU A 135 -11.91 -2.31 -13.28
C LEU A 135 -11.15 -1.68 -12.10
N LEU A 136 -11.27 -0.37 -11.92
CA LEU A 136 -10.67 0.34 -10.79
C LEU A 136 -11.27 -0.13 -9.46
N HIS A 137 -12.59 -0.32 -9.40
CA HIS A 137 -13.26 -0.87 -8.24
C HIS A 137 -12.76 -2.29 -7.92
N ASP A 138 -12.70 -3.17 -8.92
CA ASP A 138 -12.20 -4.55 -8.76
C ASP A 138 -10.74 -4.58 -8.26
N VAL A 139 -9.89 -3.68 -8.76
CA VAL A 139 -8.50 -3.55 -8.30
C VAL A 139 -8.43 -3.06 -6.86
N ARG A 140 -9.23 -2.06 -6.48
CA ARG A 140 -9.28 -1.57 -5.09
C ARG A 140 -9.67 -2.69 -4.12
N GLN A 141 -10.70 -3.46 -4.45
CA GLN A 141 -11.13 -4.59 -3.63
C GLN A 141 -10.05 -5.68 -3.54
N ALA A 142 -9.34 -5.96 -4.63
CA ALA A 142 -8.24 -6.93 -4.62
C ALA A 142 -7.06 -6.47 -3.74
N VAL A 143 -6.71 -5.18 -3.77
CA VAL A 143 -5.65 -4.60 -2.92
C VAL A 143 -6.05 -4.64 -1.44
N GLU A 144 -7.29 -4.30 -1.12
CA GLU A 144 -7.81 -4.35 0.24
C GLU A 144 -7.82 -5.79 0.78
N SER A 145 -8.29 -6.75 -0.01
CA SER A 145 -8.27 -8.18 0.33
C SER A 145 -6.84 -8.70 0.54
N LEU A 146 -5.90 -8.33 -0.34
CA LEU A 146 -4.48 -8.68 -0.17
C LEU A 146 -3.89 -8.10 1.12
N THR A 147 -4.23 -6.85 1.43
CA THR A 147 -3.77 -6.18 2.66
C THR A 147 -4.31 -6.89 3.90
N HIS A 148 -5.61 -7.20 3.92
CA HIS A 148 -6.25 -7.91 5.02
C HIS A 148 -5.67 -9.32 5.21
N THR A 149 -5.48 -10.07 4.13
CA THR A 149 -4.90 -11.42 4.19
C THR A 149 -3.43 -11.41 4.63
N ALA A 150 -2.64 -10.43 4.19
CA ALA A 150 -1.27 -10.25 4.68
C ALA A 150 -1.23 -9.93 6.17
N GLN A 151 -2.11 -9.06 6.66
CA GLN A 151 -2.18 -8.73 8.08
C GLN A 151 -2.65 -9.91 8.94
N ALA A 152 -3.65 -10.67 8.47
CA ALA A 152 -4.08 -11.90 9.12
C ALA A 152 -2.92 -12.90 9.22
N ALA A 153 -2.17 -13.11 8.13
CA ALA A 153 -1.01 -13.99 8.14
C ALA A 153 0.07 -13.52 9.13
N VAL A 154 0.30 -12.21 9.29
CA VAL A 154 1.22 -11.68 10.30
C VAL A 154 0.75 -12.01 11.72
N GLU A 155 -0.52 -11.80 12.03
CA GLU A 155 -1.06 -12.13 13.35
C GLU A 155 -1.03 -13.63 13.63
N ASP A 156 -1.40 -14.47 12.65
CA ASP A 156 -1.29 -15.92 12.77
C ASP A 156 0.16 -16.33 13.06
N ASN A 157 1.14 -15.80 12.32
CA ASN A 157 2.55 -16.08 12.58
C ASN A 157 2.99 -15.63 13.98
N LYS A 158 2.54 -14.46 14.47
CA LYS A 158 2.82 -14.02 15.84
C LYS A 158 2.31 -15.02 16.88
N THR A 159 1.10 -15.55 16.71
CA THR A 159 0.54 -16.54 17.64
C THR A 159 1.32 -17.86 17.61
N ILE A 160 1.75 -18.31 16.43
CA ILE A 160 2.57 -19.51 16.26
C ILE A 160 3.91 -19.35 16.96
N PHE A 161 4.62 -18.23 16.74
CA PHE A 161 5.90 -17.98 17.40
C PHE A 161 5.76 -17.80 18.91
N ALA A 162 4.69 -17.16 19.39
CA ALA A 162 4.42 -17.05 20.82
C ALA A 162 4.21 -18.44 21.47
N SER A 163 3.50 -19.35 20.80
CA SER A 163 3.33 -20.73 21.25
C SER A 163 4.65 -21.50 21.31
N LEU A 164 5.52 -21.32 20.31
CA LEU A 164 6.86 -21.94 20.29
C LEU A 164 7.75 -21.41 21.42
N ILE A 165 7.75 -20.10 21.67
CA ILE A 165 8.49 -19.49 22.78
C ILE A 165 7.99 -20.07 24.11
N TYR A 166 6.68 -20.09 24.33
CA TYR A 166 6.08 -20.66 25.54
C TYR A 166 6.46 -22.13 25.74
N PHE A 167 6.46 -22.93 24.67
CA PHE A 167 6.88 -24.32 24.72
C PHE A 167 8.35 -24.46 25.16
N ILE A 168 9.25 -23.66 24.57
CA ILE A 168 10.68 -23.68 24.92
C ILE A 168 10.88 -23.26 26.38
N GLU A 169 10.23 -22.18 26.83
CA GLU A 169 10.28 -21.70 28.21
C GLU A 169 9.81 -22.78 29.21
N THR A 170 8.70 -23.45 28.89
CA THR A 170 8.17 -24.56 29.69
C THR A 170 9.19 -25.70 29.81
N ARG A 171 9.88 -26.03 28.72
CA ARG A 171 10.93 -27.06 28.74
C ARG A 171 12.17 -26.61 29.52
N CYS A 172 12.53 -25.32 29.48
CA CYS A 172 13.62 -24.77 30.30
C CYS A 172 13.31 -24.89 31.80
N ILE A 173 12.07 -24.62 32.22
CA ILE A 173 11.63 -24.82 33.60
C ILE A 173 11.75 -26.30 33.99
N ALA A 174 11.25 -27.21 33.15
CA ALA A 174 11.32 -28.65 33.44
C ALA A 174 12.77 -29.16 33.58
N VAL A 175 13.70 -28.70 32.73
CA VAL A 175 15.14 -29.06 32.86
C VAL A 175 15.73 -28.52 34.16
N LYS A 176 15.37 -27.30 34.57
CA LYS A 176 15.81 -26.72 35.84
C LYS A 176 15.32 -27.54 37.02
N GLU A 177 14.05 -27.93 37.04
CA GLU A 177 13.46 -28.75 38.10
C GLU A 177 14.17 -30.11 38.20
N LEU A 178 14.42 -30.78 37.07
CA LEU A 178 15.18 -32.05 37.04
C LEU A 178 16.59 -31.92 37.64
N ILE A 179 17.29 -30.80 37.37
CA ILE A 179 18.61 -30.54 37.96
C ILE A 179 18.49 -30.36 39.47
N GLN A 180 17.51 -29.58 39.92
CA GLN A 180 17.30 -29.28 41.35
C GLN A 180 16.92 -30.52 42.16
N ASP A 181 16.03 -31.37 41.61
CA ASP A 181 15.65 -32.63 42.25
C ASP A 181 16.86 -33.57 42.39
N GLN A 182 17.62 -33.72 41.30
CA GLN A 182 18.82 -34.57 41.30
C GLN A 182 19.93 -34.04 42.23
N GLU A 183 20.09 -32.71 42.31
CA GLU A 183 21.01 -32.06 43.25
C GLU A 183 20.58 -32.33 44.69
N LYS A 184 19.30 -32.13 45.01
CA LYS A 184 18.76 -32.35 46.36
C LYS A 184 18.96 -33.78 46.82
N ASP A 185 18.70 -34.76 45.95
CA ASP A 185 18.89 -36.18 46.25
C ASP A 185 20.37 -36.51 46.47
N ALA A 186 21.25 -36.02 45.60
CA ALA A 186 22.69 -36.23 45.72
C ALA A 186 23.27 -35.61 46.99
N VAL A 187 22.86 -34.38 47.32
CA VAL A 187 23.27 -33.67 48.53
C VAL A 187 22.73 -34.36 49.77
N GLY A 188 21.48 -34.87 49.74
CA GLY A 188 20.89 -35.62 50.85
C GLY A 188 21.70 -36.88 51.17
N GLN A 189 22.07 -37.66 50.15
CA GLN A 189 22.93 -38.84 50.31
C GLN A 189 24.31 -38.47 50.87
N ALA A 190 24.93 -37.42 50.33
CA ALA A 190 26.24 -36.96 50.80
C ALA A 190 26.21 -36.50 52.26
N LYS A 191 25.17 -35.77 52.69
CA LYS A 191 24.98 -35.35 54.09
C LYS A 191 24.80 -36.53 55.03
N GLY A 192 23.99 -37.53 54.66
CA GLY A 192 23.81 -38.73 55.48
C GLY A 192 25.12 -39.51 55.69
N LEU A 193 25.97 -39.59 54.66
CA LEU A 193 27.30 -40.18 54.78
C LEU A 193 28.23 -39.32 55.64
N GLN A 194 28.17 -37.99 55.49
CA GLN A 194 28.96 -37.06 56.29
C GLN A 194 28.62 -37.21 57.79
N GLU A 195 27.34 -37.17 58.17
CA GLU A 195 26.90 -37.33 59.57
C GLU A 195 27.37 -38.65 60.18
N LYS A 196 27.33 -39.73 59.39
CA LYS A 196 27.82 -41.04 59.81
C LYS A 196 29.32 -41.04 60.07
N LEU A 197 30.11 -40.45 59.16
CA LEU A 197 31.57 -40.34 59.34
C LEU A 197 31.93 -39.45 60.53
N GLU A 198 31.20 -38.35 60.74
CA GLU A 198 31.38 -37.47 61.91
C GLU A 198 31.14 -38.23 63.23
N TRP A 199 30.09 -39.07 63.28
CA TRP A 199 29.81 -39.92 64.43
C TRP A 199 30.90 -40.98 64.64
N GLU A 200 31.34 -41.68 63.58
CA GLU A 200 32.41 -42.68 63.66
C GLU A 200 33.72 -42.06 64.17
N ILE A 201 34.08 -40.87 63.69
CA ILE A 201 35.27 -40.12 64.16
C ILE A 201 35.13 -39.74 65.64
N ALA A 202 33.97 -39.26 66.06
CA ALA A 202 33.73 -38.90 67.46
C ALA A 202 33.86 -40.11 68.40
N GLU A 203 33.33 -41.25 67.98
CA GLU A 203 33.39 -42.51 68.72
C GLU A 203 34.81 -43.08 68.80
N LEU A 204 35.57 -43.00 67.70
CA LEU A 204 36.99 -43.36 67.68
C LEU A 204 37.81 -42.45 68.60
N ARG A 205 37.61 -41.13 68.56
CA ARG A 205 38.27 -40.17 69.46
C ARG A 205 37.95 -40.43 70.94
N ARG A 206 36.71 -40.80 71.26
CA ARG A 206 36.30 -41.16 72.62
C ARG A 206 37.06 -42.40 73.12
N ARG A 207 37.13 -43.45 72.29
CA ARG A 207 37.87 -44.69 72.60
C ARG A 207 39.37 -44.43 72.75
N ASP A 208 39.96 -43.63 71.87
CA ASP A 208 41.36 -43.24 71.94
C ASP A 208 41.69 -42.54 73.27
N ALA A 209 40.85 -41.59 73.71
CA ALA A 209 41.00 -40.94 74.99
C ALA A 209 40.84 -41.88 76.20
N GLU A 210 40.02 -42.93 76.10
CA GLU A 210 39.90 -43.97 77.13
C GLU A 210 41.14 -44.88 77.18
N LEU A 211 41.69 -45.25 76.03
CA LEU A 211 42.93 -46.02 75.92
C LEU A 211 44.12 -45.23 76.49
N GLU A 212 44.20 -43.93 76.20
CA GLU A 212 45.23 -43.05 76.73
C GLU A 212 45.15 -42.92 78.25
N LYS A 213 43.95 -42.83 78.83
CA LYS A 213 43.79 -42.85 80.30
C LYS A 213 44.21 -44.19 80.90
N LEU A 214 43.85 -45.28 80.24
CA LEU A 214 44.16 -46.62 80.70
C LEU A 214 45.67 -46.90 80.69
N SER A 215 46.40 -46.41 79.69
CA SER A 215 47.87 -46.59 79.58
C SER A 215 48.65 -45.94 80.72
N HIS A 216 48.09 -44.90 81.35
CA HIS A 216 48.68 -44.18 82.49
C HIS A 216 48.20 -44.70 83.86
N THR A 217 47.42 -45.78 83.91
CA THR A 217 46.88 -46.30 85.18
C THR A 217 47.86 -47.26 85.87
N GLU A 218 48.14 -47.03 87.16
CA GLU A 218 49.00 -47.92 87.97
C GLU A 218 48.25 -49.16 88.53
N ASP A 219 46.91 -49.14 88.55
CA ASP A 219 46.08 -50.28 88.95
C ASP A 219 46.04 -51.35 87.85
N HIS A 220 46.86 -52.39 88.05
CA HIS A 220 46.99 -53.52 87.13
C HIS A 220 45.70 -54.33 86.94
N ILE A 221 44.79 -54.36 87.93
CA ILE A 221 43.53 -55.09 87.82
C ILE A 221 42.55 -54.28 86.96
N HIS A 222 42.43 -52.98 87.22
CA HIS A 222 41.62 -52.07 86.42
C HIS A 222 42.09 -52.04 84.95
N PHE A 223 43.42 -52.02 84.73
CA PHE A 223 44.04 -52.12 83.42
C PHE A 223 43.52 -53.33 82.62
N LEU A 224 43.64 -54.52 83.20
CA LEU A 224 43.25 -55.78 82.54
C LEU A 224 41.74 -55.88 82.29
N GLN A 225 40.91 -55.35 83.19
CA GLN A 225 39.45 -55.36 83.05
C GLN A 225 38.98 -54.38 81.96
N CYS A 226 39.47 -53.15 81.94
CA CYS A 226 39.09 -52.14 80.95
C CYS A 226 39.67 -52.45 79.56
N TRP A 227 40.89 -52.99 79.48
CA TRP A 227 41.46 -53.44 78.21
C TRP A 227 40.57 -54.47 77.51
N LYS A 228 40.05 -55.44 78.28
CA LYS A 228 39.16 -56.49 77.76
C LYS A 228 37.85 -55.93 77.18
N LEU A 229 37.35 -54.82 77.72
CA LEU A 229 36.14 -54.14 77.23
C LEU A 229 36.42 -53.27 75.99
N LEU A 230 37.61 -52.65 75.91
CA LEU A 230 38.01 -51.78 74.82
C LEU A 230 38.49 -52.54 73.57
N CYS A 231 38.96 -53.78 73.72
CA CYS A 231 39.45 -54.62 72.62
C CYS A 231 38.39 -55.01 71.57
N ALA A 232 37.10 -54.83 71.85
CA ALA A 232 36.07 -55.06 70.85
C ALA A 232 36.03 -53.87 69.87
N PRO A 233 36.35 -54.06 68.57
CA PRO A 233 36.16 -53.01 67.59
C PRO A 233 34.68 -52.62 67.56
N PRO A 234 34.33 -51.33 67.49
CA PRO A 234 32.98 -50.99 67.06
C PRO A 234 32.76 -51.60 65.68
N GLY A 235 31.51 -51.96 65.35
CA GLY A 235 31.13 -52.33 63.99
C GLY A 235 31.32 -51.12 63.06
N LEU A 236 32.57 -50.87 62.68
CA LEU A 236 32.96 -49.87 61.72
C LEU A 236 32.43 -50.30 60.37
N CYS A 237 31.89 -49.34 59.62
CA CYS A 237 31.55 -49.61 58.25
C CYS A 237 32.82 -49.85 57.44
N ASP A 238 32.83 -50.95 56.68
CA ASP A 238 33.93 -51.25 55.77
C ASP A 238 34.23 -50.01 54.90
N ALA A 239 35.53 -49.69 54.78
CA ALA A 239 36.06 -48.53 54.06
C ALA A 239 35.53 -48.40 52.61
N THR A 240 34.92 -49.45 52.08
CA THR A 240 34.19 -49.54 50.82
C THR A 240 33.00 -48.56 50.70
N CYS A 241 32.45 -48.04 51.81
CA CYS A 241 31.32 -47.08 51.78
C CYS A 241 31.69 -45.69 51.23
N VAL A 242 32.95 -45.28 51.32
CA VAL A 242 33.40 -43.92 50.91
C VAL A 242 33.67 -43.82 49.40
N THR A 243 33.96 -44.94 48.75
CA THR A 243 34.33 -44.98 47.32
C THR A 243 33.15 -44.73 46.36
N LEU A 244 31.93 -44.64 46.88
CA LEU A 244 30.69 -44.57 46.11
C LEU A 244 29.99 -43.21 46.14
N ILE A 245 30.63 -42.12 46.59
CA ILE A 245 30.08 -40.78 46.29
C ILE A 245 30.29 -40.56 44.78
N PRO A 246 29.23 -40.66 43.95
CA PRO A 246 29.42 -40.41 42.53
C PRO A 246 29.76 -38.92 42.43
N ARG A 247 30.90 -38.59 41.82
CA ARG A 247 31.22 -37.20 41.46
C ARG A 247 30.24 -36.77 40.36
N LEU A 248 29.01 -36.44 40.75
CA LEU A 248 27.95 -36.04 39.84
C LEU A 248 28.28 -34.64 39.34
N SER A 249 28.80 -34.56 38.12
CA SER A 249 28.91 -33.30 37.39
C SER A 249 27.70 -33.15 36.48
N PHE A 250 27.03 -32.01 36.51
CA PHE A 250 25.94 -31.69 35.59
C PHE A 250 26.40 -31.29 34.17
N GLY A 251 27.72 -31.38 33.88
CA GLY A 251 28.26 -31.00 32.58
C GLY A 251 27.71 -31.82 31.41
N SER A 252 27.24 -33.05 31.64
CA SER A 252 26.54 -33.85 30.64
C SER A 252 25.17 -33.25 30.28
N VAL A 253 24.44 -32.70 31.25
CA VAL A 253 23.16 -32.02 31.03
C VAL A 253 23.37 -30.77 30.17
N SER A 254 24.35 -29.93 30.51
CA SER A 254 24.69 -28.75 29.71
C SER A 254 25.06 -29.09 28.27
N ARG A 255 25.77 -30.21 28.06
CA ARG A 255 26.12 -30.69 26.71
C ARG A 255 24.88 -31.14 25.93
N ALA A 256 23.99 -31.91 26.57
CA ALA A 256 22.74 -32.34 25.95
C ALA A 256 21.82 -31.14 25.60
N THR A 257 21.76 -30.13 26.46
CA THR A 257 21.03 -28.88 26.17
C THR A 257 21.66 -28.10 25.03
N SER A 258 22.99 -28.09 24.91
CA SER A 258 23.71 -27.44 23.81
C SER A 258 23.44 -28.15 22.47
N GLU A 259 23.44 -29.48 22.45
CA GLU A 259 23.07 -30.25 21.25
C GLU A 259 21.63 -29.95 20.82
N LEU A 260 20.68 -29.87 21.77
CA LEU A 260 19.29 -29.49 21.47
C LEU A 260 19.21 -28.10 20.81
N LYS A 261 19.96 -27.12 21.33
CA LYS A 261 20.04 -25.77 20.76
C LYS A 261 20.52 -25.82 19.31
N ASP A 262 21.61 -26.53 19.05
CA ASP A 262 22.21 -26.58 17.71
C ASP A 262 21.28 -27.27 16.70
N GLN A 263 20.57 -28.33 17.11
CA GLN A 263 19.52 -28.95 16.29
C GLN A 263 18.36 -27.99 16.00
N LEU A 264 17.92 -27.22 17.00
CA LEU A 264 16.84 -26.25 16.82
C LEU A 264 17.24 -25.13 15.85
N GLU A 265 18.47 -24.61 15.95
CA GLU A 265 18.99 -23.58 15.03
C GLU A 265 19.00 -24.09 13.58
N ILE A 266 19.45 -25.32 13.33
CA ILE A 266 19.45 -25.93 11.99
C ILE A 266 18.03 -26.03 11.44
N VAL A 267 17.07 -26.52 12.24
CA VAL A 267 15.67 -26.64 11.82
C VAL A 267 15.08 -25.28 11.53
N CYS A 268 15.27 -24.29 12.42
CA CYS A 268 14.79 -22.93 12.24
C CYS A 268 15.32 -22.30 10.95
N GLN A 269 16.62 -22.42 10.68
CA GLN A 269 17.23 -21.87 9.47
C GLN A 269 16.65 -22.50 8.20
N ARG A 270 16.49 -23.83 8.19
CA ARG A 270 15.94 -24.56 7.04
C ARG A 270 14.50 -24.17 6.76
N GLU A 271 13.65 -24.13 7.79
CA GLU A 271 12.23 -23.82 7.60
C GLU A 271 12.02 -22.33 7.28
N PHE A 272 12.86 -21.44 7.81
CA PHE A 272 12.82 -20.01 7.46
C PHE A 272 13.01 -19.77 5.96
N VAL A 273 13.92 -20.50 5.30
CA VAL A 273 14.10 -20.41 3.84
C VAL A 273 12.81 -20.75 3.11
N LYS A 274 12.11 -21.83 3.49
CA LYS A 274 10.84 -22.24 2.86
C LYS A 274 9.72 -21.22 3.09
N ILE A 275 9.67 -20.63 4.29
CA ILE A 275 8.72 -19.55 4.60
C ILE A 275 8.98 -18.35 3.70
N SER A 276 10.25 -17.93 3.57
CA SER A 276 10.67 -16.82 2.71
C SER A 276 10.33 -17.05 1.24
N GLU A 277 10.54 -18.27 0.73
CA GLU A 277 10.14 -18.66 -0.64
C GLU A 277 8.62 -18.59 -0.83
N THR A 278 7.85 -19.03 0.16
CA THR A 278 6.38 -18.97 0.11
C THR A 278 5.87 -17.53 0.08
N VAL A 279 6.47 -16.63 0.88
CA VAL A 279 6.16 -15.19 0.84
C VAL A 279 6.48 -14.58 -0.52
N SER A 280 7.63 -14.94 -1.11
CA SER A 280 8.06 -14.42 -2.41
C SER A 280 7.11 -14.80 -3.55
N ARG A 281 6.57 -16.03 -3.54
CA ARG A 281 5.61 -16.52 -4.54
C ARG A 281 4.29 -15.73 -4.57
N VAL A 282 3.86 -15.19 -3.43
CA VAL A 282 2.65 -14.34 -3.37
C VAL A 282 2.82 -13.09 -4.24
N ASN A 283 4.03 -12.52 -4.25
CA ASN A 283 4.35 -11.33 -5.03
C ASN A 283 4.32 -11.61 -6.55
N GLU A 284 4.84 -12.77 -6.99
CA GLU A 284 4.82 -13.17 -8.41
C GLU A 284 3.42 -13.37 -8.96
N VAL A 285 2.53 -14.03 -8.18
CA VAL A 285 1.13 -14.23 -8.58
C VAL A 285 0.41 -12.89 -8.75
N ALA A 286 0.65 -11.93 -7.85
CA ALA A 286 0.08 -10.59 -7.96
C ALA A 286 0.55 -9.85 -9.24
N VAL A 287 1.85 -9.95 -9.57
CA VAL A 287 2.43 -9.35 -10.78
C VAL A 287 1.87 -10.00 -12.06
N LEU A 288 1.79 -11.33 -12.12
CA LEU A 288 1.28 -12.06 -13.29
C LEU A 288 -0.20 -11.75 -13.57
N GLN A 289 -1.02 -11.60 -12.53
CA GLN A 289 -2.42 -11.18 -12.69
C GLN A 289 -2.54 -9.76 -13.25
N SER A 290 -1.63 -8.85 -12.87
CA SER A 290 -1.60 -7.48 -13.41
C SER A 290 -1.23 -7.44 -14.91
N GLN A 291 -0.32 -8.32 -15.34
CA GLN A 291 0.13 -8.40 -16.74
C GLN A 291 -0.93 -9.00 -17.67
N LYS A 292 -1.65 -10.05 -17.24
CA LYS A 292 -2.77 -10.62 -18.01
C LYS A 292 -3.90 -9.60 -18.26
N ARG A 293 -4.15 -8.68 -17.30
CA ARG A 293 -5.16 -7.62 -17.47
C ARG A 293 -4.71 -6.52 -18.44
N LYS A 294 -3.40 -6.23 -18.53
CA LYS A 294 -2.84 -5.28 -19.51
C LYS A 294 -2.91 -5.80 -20.96
N ALA A 295 -2.78 -7.11 -21.17
CA ALA A 295 -2.89 -7.73 -22.50
C ALA A 295 -4.31 -7.66 -23.11
N GLY A 296 -5.34 -7.40 -22.29
CA GLY A 296 -6.73 -7.23 -22.74
C GLY A 296 -7.18 -5.78 -22.92
N ALA A 297 -6.27 -4.81 -22.81
CA ALA A 297 -6.56 -3.41 -23.09
C ALA A 297 -6.46 -3.16 -24.59
N GLU A 298 -7.61 -3.07 -25.28
CA GLU A 298 -7.65 -2.57 -26.65
C GLU A 298 -6.97 -1.20 -26.74
N PRO A 299 -6.19 -0.94 -27.80
CA PRO A 299 -5.67 0.40 -28.05
C PRO A 299 -6.84 1.37 -28.12
N ILE A 300 -6.65 2.58 -27.59
CA ILE A 300 -7.55 3.70 -27.89
C ILE A 300 -7.63 3.80 -29.42
N PRO A 301 -8.83 3.72 -30.04
CA PRO A 301 -8.96 3.81 -31.49
C PRO A 301 -8.24 5.07 -31.99
N ARG A 302 -7.30 4.89 -32.93
CA ARG A 302 -6.53 5.98 -33.55
C ARG A 302 -7.40 6.97 -34.35
N GLU A 303 -8.70 6.70 -34.48
CA GLU A 303 -9.64 7.51 -35.26
C GLU A 303 -9.99 8.85 -34.59
N CYS A 304 -9.67 9.04 -33.30
CA CYS A 304 -9.79 10.34 -32.65
C CYS A 304 -8.65 11.33 -32.96
N LEU A 305 -7.61 10.94 -33.72
CA LEU A 305 -6.49 11.84 -34.06
C LEU A 305 -6.75 12.75 -35.29
N HIS A 306 -7.86 12.56 -36.01
CA HIS A 306 -8.17 13.37 -37.19
C HIS A 306 -9.05 14.60 -36.94
N LEU A 307 -9.48 14.85 -35.69
CA LEU A 307 -10.00 16.15 -35.28
C LEU A 307 -8.86 17.03 -34.78
N SER A 308 -7.91 17.33 -35.67
CA SER A 308 -6.95 18.41 -35.45
C SER A 308 -7.71 19.74 -35.52
N LEU A 309 -8.22 20.20 -34.38
CA LEU A 309 -8.62 21.60 -34.23
C LEU A 309 -7.40 22.47 -34.58
N PRO A 310 -7.54 23.51 -35.42
CA PRO A 310 -6.43 24.44 -35.67
C PRO A 310 -6.04 25.07 -34.33
N THR A 311 -4.79 24.86 -33.93
CA THR A 311 -4.18 25.50 -32.76
C THR A 311 -4.25 27.01 -32.93
N PRO A 312 -4.87 27.76 -32.00
CA PRO A 312 -4.75 29.20 -32.01
C PRO A 312 -3.34 29.57 -31.55
N SER A 313 -2.66 30.38 -32.36
CA SER A 313 -1.36 30.98 -32.07
C SER A 313 -1.39 31.64 -30.68
N ILE A 314 -0.66 31.07 -29.72
CA ILE A 314 -0.44 31.68 -28.41
C ILE A 314 0.73 32.66 -28.56
N GLU A 315 0.40 33.89 -28.95
CA GLU A 315 1.25 35.04 -28.71
C GLU A 315 0.67 35.78 -27.49
N HIS A 316 1.44 35.79 -26.41
CA HIS A 316 1.33 36.67 -25.24
C HIS A 316 0.18 36.42 -24.26
N CYS A 317 0.46 35.65 -23.20
CA CYS A 317 -0.20 35.81 -21.91
C CYS A 317 0.86 35.86 -20.80
N PRO A 318 1.03 37.00 -20.10
CA PRO A 318 1.93 37.11 -18.97
C PRO A 318 1.24 36.66 -17.67
N VAL A 319 2.08 36.26 -16.72
CA VAL A 319 1.84 36.06 -15.28
C VAL A 319 1.40 34.66 -14.85
N LEU A 320 2.38 33.88 -14.38
CA LEU A 320 2.42 33.37 -13.00
C LEU A 320 3.91 33.17 -12.61
N MET A 321 4.50 34.18 -11.98
CA MET A 321 5.71 34.02 -11.18
C MET A 321 5.27 34.04 -9.71
N LEU A 322 5.15 32.86 -9.11
CA LEU A 322 5.25 32.67 -7.66
C LEU A 322 6.14 31.45 -7.42
N SER A 323 7.44 31.75 -7.46
CA SER A 323 8.50 31.30 -6.55
C SER A 323 8.18 30.10 -5.64
N SER A 324 8.76 28.97 -6.01
CA SER A 324 9.30 27.97 -5.10
C SER A 324 10.69 28.41 -4.63
N GLN A 325 10.85 28.63 -3.33
CA GLN A 325 12.16 28.57 -2.67
C GLN A 325 12.14 27.44 -1.64
N SER A 326 12.90 26.40 -1.97
CA SER A 326 13.54 25.49 -1.04
C SER A 326 14.97 25.95 -0.85
N THR A 327 15.39 26.14 0.41
CA THR A 327 16.77 26.10 0.89
C THR A 327 16.66 25.47 2.29
N ASP A 328 17.03 24.20 2.49
CA ASP A 328 18.41 23.73 2.73
C ASP A 328 19.22 24.70 3.60
N ALA A 329 19.20 24.43 4.91
CA ALA A 329 20.32 24.51 5.85
C ALA A 329 19.95 23.70 7.11
#